data_AF-A0A3M2T152-F1
#
_entry.id   AF-A0A3M2T152-F1
#
_cell.length_a   1.000
_cell.length_b   1.000
_cell.length_c   1.000
_cell.angle_alpha   90.00
_cell.angle_beta   90.00
_cell.angle_gamma   90.00
#
_symmetry.space_group_name_H-M   'P 1'
#
loop_
_entity.id
_entity.type
_entity.pdbx_description
1 polymer ?
#
loop_
_entity_poly.entity_id
_entity_poly.type
_entity_poly.pdbx_seq_one_letter_code
_entity_poly.pdbx_strand_id
1 'polypeptide(L)'
;MAAEQRKLLEQLMGADQLVGTGGPSRNAQLSITDPKVCRSYLVGTCPHDLFTNTKQDLGPCTKVHSEGLKTEYETASTAEKNKWGFDFDYMRDMQKYIDECDRRIDVAQRRLEKTPDEIRQTNNLLKQISDLTKTINTGLLEISVLGETASVAVALNELQKIRTAKHQKEICERDLKNLQDTSGPSGHQKLQVCDVCGAYLSRLDNDRRLADHFFGKMHMGYSDMRKTSKKLSEELKGRAPPVRHPDEDGPPGGGGGWGGRPGGGRGRYGGGGRRRGGRW
;
A
#
# COMPACT_ATOMS: atom_id res chain seq x y z
N MET A 1 40.41 4.97 -1.14
CA MET A 1 41.24 4.30 -2.17
C MET A 1 41.88 2.99 -1.68
N ALA A 2 43.02 2.96 -0.96
CA ALA A 2 43.65 1.67 -0.58
C ALA A 2 42.84 0.81 0.42
N ALA A 3 42.11 1.45 1.35
CA ALA A 3 41.25 0.74 2.30
C ALA A 3 39.96 0.19 1.66
N GLU A 4 39.41 0.88 0.66
CA GLU A 4 38.22 0.42 -0.08
C GLU A 4 38.57 -0.72 -1.04
N GLN A 5 39.74 -0.67 -1.69
CA GLN A 5 40.25 -1.78 -2.49
C GLN A 5 40.56 -3.01 -1.63
N ARG A 6 41.08 -2.84 -0.40
CA ARG A 6 41.22 -3.95 0.56
C ARG A 6 39.89 -4.55 0.95
N LYS A 7 38.90 -3.72 1.27
CA LYS A 7 37.56 -4.20 1.64
C LYS A 7 36.88 -4.96 0.50
N LEU A 8 37.04 -4.49 -0.73
CA LEU A 8 36.55 -5.19 -1.93
C LEU A 8 37.29 -6.50 -2.17
N LEU A 9 38.62 -6.53 -2.00
CA LEU A 9 39.42 -7.76 -2.10
C LEU A 9 39.09 -8.77 -1.00
N GLU A 10 38.86 -8.32 0.23
CA GLU A 10 38.37 -9.14 1.34
C GLU A 10 36.97 -9.69 1.06
N GLN A 11 36.10 -8.92 0.40
CA GLN A 11 34.77 -9.37 0.01
C GLN A 11 34.81 -10.40 -1.13
N LEU A 12 35.72 -10.22 -2.10
CA LEU A 12 35.91 -11.10 -3.26
C LEU A 12 36.66 -12.40 -2.94
N MET A 13 37.62 -12.38 -2.01
CA MET A 13 38.41 -13.56 -1.61
C MET A 13 37.86 -14.25 -0.35
N GLY A 14 36.79 -13.70 0.24
CA GLY A 14 36.35 -14.03 1.59
C GLY A 14 37.31 -13.39 2.61
N ALA A 15 36.77 -12.67 3.59
CA ALA A 15 37.53 -11.81 4.49
C ALA A 15 38.51 -12.54 5.44
N ASP A 16 38.78 -13.82 5.20
CA ASP A 16 39.43 -14.73 6.14
C ASP A 16 40.62 -15.51 5.55
N GLN A 17 40.93 -15.40 4.25
CA GLN A 17 42.05 -16.14 3.66
C GLN A 17 43.43 -15.47 3.83
N LEU A 18 43.50 -14.22 4.33
CA LEU A 18 44.74 -13.42 4.28
C LEU A 18 45.31 -12.97 5.63
N VAL A 19 44.70 -13.31 6.77
CA VAL A 19 45.29 -12.99 8.09
C VAL A 19 45.59 -14.29 8.84
N GLY A 20 46.88 -14.66 8.82
CA GLY A 20 47.44 -15.82 9.49
C GLY A 20 47.37 -15.74 11.03
N THR A 21 46.20 -15.98 11.59
CA THR A 21 46.01 -16.26 13.02
C THR A 21 45.02 -17.40 13.19
N GLY A 22 45.54 -18.57 13.57
CA GLY A 22 44.81 -19.83 13.66
C GLY A 22 43.71 -19.86 14.73
N GLY A 23 42.48 -19.56 14.31
CA GLY A 23 41.25 -20.00 14.94
C GLY A 23 40.29 -20.51 13.87
N PRO A 24 39.53 -21.60 14.08
CA PRO A 24 38.58 -22.07 13.07
C PRO A 24 37.43 -21.08 12.98
N SER A 25 37.51 -20.18 12.01
CA SER A 25 36.44 -19.24 11.69
C SER A 25 35.18 -20.00 11.34
N ARG A 26 34.12 -19.80 12.12
CA ARG A 26 32.82 -20.48 11.99
C ARG A 26 32.04 -20.10 10.71
N ASN A 27 32.66 -19.33 9.82
CA ASN A 27 32.13 -18.88 8.53
C ASN A 27 32.83 -19.55 7.33
N ALA A 28 33.76 -20.48 7.57
CA ALA A 28 34.69 -20.96 6.55
C ALA A 28 34.14 -21.97 5.52
N GLN A 29 32.84 -22.30 5.51
CA GLN A 29 32.19 -23.11 4.46
C GLN A 29 30.67 -23.15 4.70
N LEU A 30 29.98 -22.01 4.62
CA LEU A 30 28.52 -22.05 4.56
C LEU A 30 28.12 -22.62 3.20
N SER A 31 27.36 -23.72 3.19
CA SER A 31 26.83 -24.27 1.95
C SER A 31 25.79 -23.31 1.37
N ILE A 32 25.67 -23.29 0.04
CA ILE A 32 24.69 -22.45 -0.66
C ILE A 32 23.22 -22.70 -0.20
N THR A 33 22.97 -23.86 0.41
CA THR A 33 21.68 -24.30 0.95
C THR A 33 21.43 -23.88 2.40
N ASP A 34 22.41 -23.31 3.11
CA ASP A 34 22.25 -22.95 4.52
C ASP A 34 21.17 -21.86 4.69
N PRO A 35 20.20 -22.03 5.62
CA PRO A 35 19.14 -21.05 5.87
C PRO A 35 19.62 -19.67 6.31
N LYS A 36 20.87 -19.54 6.77
CA LYS A 36 21.48 -18.25 7.15
C LYS A 36 21.89 -17.41 5.93
N VAL A 37 22.03 -18.01 4.75
CA VAL A 37 22.41 -17.30 3.52
C VAL A 37 21.19 -16.62 2.92
N CYS A 38 21.38 -15.39 2.43
CA CYS A 38 20.31 -14.63 1.81
C CYS A 38 20.01 -15.15 0.41
N ARG A 39 19.01 -16.03 0.31
CA ARG A 39 18.51 -16.57 -0.97
C ARG A 39 18.16 -15.47 -1.98
N SER A 40 17.58 -14.37 -1.50
CA SER A 40 17.22 -13.20 -2.31
C SER A 40 18.44 -12.47 -2.90
N TYR A 41 19.58 -12.48 -2.21
CA TYR A 41 20.85 -11.91 -2.69
C TYR A 41 21.56 -12.82 -3.68
N LEU A 42 21.43 -14.14 -3.53
CA LEU A 42 22.01 -15.12 -4.46
C LEU A 42 21.34 -15.06 -5.83
N VAL A 43 20.00 -15.00 -5.87
CA VAL A 43 19.22 -14.99 -7.12
C VAL A 43 19.27 -13.62 -7.81
N GLY A 44 19.32 -12.54 -7.04
CA GLY A 44 19.29 -11.19 -7.60
C GLY A 44 19.80 -10.14 -6.63
N THR A 45 18.94 -9.17 -6.31
CA THR A 45 19.27 -8.06 -5.43
C THR A 45 18.39 -8.14 -4.20
N CYS A 46 19.00 -8.18 -3.02
CA CYS A 46 18.25 -8.22 -1.78
C CYS A 46 17.48 -6.90 -1.58
N PRO A 47 16.18 -6.93 -1.23
CA PRO A 47 15.42 -5.72 -0.93
C PRO A 47 16.04 -4.86 0.20
N HIS A 48 16.69 -5.49 1.18
CA HIS A 48 17.38 -4.78 2.26
C HIS A 48 18.55 -3.92 1.76
N ASP A 49 19.28 -4.38 0.73
CA ASP A 49 20.41 -3.64 0.15
C ASP A 49 19.92 -2.52 -0.79
N LEU A 50 18.84 -2.80 -1.52
CA LEU A 50 18.22 -1.88 -2.48
C LEU A 50 17.67 -0.61 -1.83
N PHE A 51 17.13 -0.72 -0.61
CA PHE A 51 16.52 0.39 0.12
C PHE A 51 17.40 0.98 1.23
N THR A 52 18.70 0.67 1.26
CA THR A 52 19.64 1.28 2.20
C THR A 52 19.67 2.80 2.11
N ASN A 53 19.68 3.50 3.25
CA ASN A 53 19.67 4.96 3.35
C ASN A 53 18.45 5.62 2.69
N THR A 54 17.33 4.92 2.58
CA THR A 54 16.08 5.49 2.07
C THR A 54 15.04 5.63 3.18
N LYS A 55 13.92 6.30 2.90
CA LYS A 55 12.80 6.40 3.85
C LYS A 55 12.20 5.04 4.20
N GLN A 56 12.48 4.00 3.41
CA GLN A 56 11.97 2.63 3.59
C GLN A 56 13.10 1.67 3.96
N ASP A 57 14.14 2.17 4.61
CA ASP A 57 15.27 1.35 5.04
C ASP A 57 14.81 0.28 6.04
N LEU A 58 15.03 -0.97 5.67
CA LEU A 58 14.70 -2.16 6.46
C LEU A 58 15.83 -2.51 7.44
N GLY A 59 16.95 -1.76 7.40
CA GLY A 59 18.16 -2.05 8.14
C GLY A 59 19.02 -3.13 7.47
N PRO A 60 20.17 -3.49 8.10
CA PRO A 60 21.06 -4.51 7.59
C PRO A 60 20.33 -5.85 7.47
N CYS A 61 20.61 -6.59 6.39
CA CYS A 61 19.99 -7.89 6.18
C CYS A 61 20.34 -8.84 7.33
N THR A 62 19.35 -9.56 7.82
CA THR A 62 19.53 -10.57 8.88
C THR A 62 20.26 -11.81 8.38
N LYS A 63 20.25 -12.02 7.06
CA LYS A 63 20.88 -13.13 6.36
C LYS A 63 22.24 -12.68 5.79
N VAL A 64 23.17 -13.62 5.69
CA VAL A 64 24.53 -13.36 5.20
C VAL A 64 24.50 -13.11 3.69
N HIS A 65 25.08 -11.98 3.26
CA HIS A 65 25.35 -11.66 1.87
C HIS A 65 26.83 -12.00 1.60
N SER A 66 27.08 -12.99 0.75
CA SER A 66 28.43 -13.39 0.35
C SER A 66 28.53 -13.42 -1.18
N GLU A 67 29.47 -12.67 -1.73
CA GLU A 67 29.66 -12.59 -3.19
C GLU A 67 30.14 -13.92 -3.78
N GLY A 68 30.98 -14.68 -3.06
CA GLY A 68 31.42 -16.01 -3.48
C GLY A 68 30.25 -16.95 -3.80
N LEU A 69 29.31 -17.11 -2.86
CA LEU A 69 28.13 -17.96 -3.07
C LEU A 69 27.22 -17.46 -4.20
N LYS A 70 27.20 -16.14 -4.46
CA LYS A 70 26.45 -15.57 -5.60
C LYS A 70 27.07 -15.99 -6.92
N THR A 71 28.40 -15.92 -7.04
CA THR A 71 29.10 -16.40 -8.26
C THR A 71 28.94 -17.91 -8.45
N GLU A 72 28.93 -18.70 -7.37
CA GLU A 72 28.61 -20.13 -7.41
C GLU A 72 27.18 -20.38 -7.91
N TYR A 73 26.19 -19.62 -7.43
CA TYR A 73 24.82 -19.70 -7.94
C TYR A 73 24.75 -19.34 -9.42
N GLU A 74 25.40 -18.26 -9.85
CA GLU A 74 25.35 -17.79 -11.24
C GLU A 74 25.96 -18.82 -12.20
N THR A 75 27.07 -19.45 -11.82
CA THR A 75 27.78 -20.49 -12.59
C THR A 75 27.10 -21.86 -12.54
N ALA A 76 26.25 -22.13 -11.54
CA ALA A 76 25.51 -23.38 -11.44
C ALA A 76 24.56 -23.60 -12.64
N SER A 77 24.38 -24.87 -12.99
CA SER A 77 23.51 -25.29 -14.09
C SER A 77 22.05 -24.98 -13.80
N THR A 78 21.23 -24.86 -14.85
CA THR A 78 19.78 -24.64 -14.69
C THR A 78 19.11 -25.77 -13.92
N ALA A 79 19.61 -27.00 -13.98
CA ALA A 79 19.09 -28.13 -13.21
C ALA A 79 19.35 -27.99 -11.70
N GLU A 80 20.52 -27.47 -11.31
CA GLU A 80 20.85 -27.22 -9.90
C GLU A 80 20.05 -26.05 -9.33
N LYS A 81 19.89 -24.97 -10.10
CA LYS A 81 19.00 -23.84 -9.77
C LYS A 81 17.56 -24.32 -9.50
N ASN A 82 17.06 -25.21 -10.34
CA ASN A 82 15.72 -25.80 -10.16
C ASN A 82 15.63 -26.66 -8.90
N LYS A 83 16.69 -27.39 -8.57
CA LYS A 83 16.73 -28.26 -7.38
C LYS A 83 16.70 -27.46 -6.09
N TRP A 84 17.37 -26.31 -6.06
CA TRP A 84 17.37 -25.41 -4.90
C TRP A 84 16.09 -24.58 -4.80
N GLY A 85 15.49 -24.20 -5.94
CA GLY A 85 14.21 -23.49 -5.96
C GLY A 85 14.26 -22.10 -5.33
N PHE A 86 15.45 -21.48 -5.24
CA PHE A 86 15.61 -20.15 -4.65
C PHE A 86 14.83 -19.06 -5.41
N ASP A 87 14.55 -19.27 -6.70
CA ASP A 87 13.73 -18.38 -7.51
C ASP A 87 12.31 -18.21 -6.95
N PHE A 88 11.74 -19.28 -6.35
CA PHE A 88 10.42 -19.22 -5.71
C PHE A 88 10.45 -18.48 -4.38
N ASP A 89 11.53 -18.63 -3.60
CA ASP A 89 11.73 -17.83 -2.38
C ASP A 89 11.87 -16.35 -2.72
N TYR A 90 12.68 -16.06 -3.73
CA TYR A 90 12.91 -14.70 -4.17
C TYR A 90 11.63 -14.04 -4.70
N MET A 91 10.83 -14.77 -5.51
CA MET A 91 9.53 -14.29 -5.99
C MET A 91 8.57 -14.00 -4.83
N ARG A 92 8.51 -14.88 -3.82
CA ARG A 92 7.66 -14.71 -2.63
C ARG A 92 8.07 -13.48 -1.82
N ASP A 93 9.37 -13.32 -1.58
CA ASP A 93 9.91 -12.17 -0.87
C ASP A 93 9.61 -10.88 -1.64
N MET A 94 9.82 -10.86 -2.96
CA MET A 94 9.50 -9.71 -3.81
C MET A 94 8.01 -9.35 -3.78
N GLN A 95 7.12 -10.34 -3.93
CA GLN A 95 5.68 -10.11 -3.88
C GLN A 95 5.25 -9.50 -2.56
N LYS A 96 5.79 -9.96 -1.43
CA LYS A 96 5.49 -9.38 -0.11
C LYS A 96 5.77 -7.88 -0.05
N TYR A 97 6.92 -7.45 -0.58
CA TYR A 97 7.29 -6.02 -0.59
C TYR A 97 6.50 -5.21 -1.63
N ILE A 98 6.16 -5.81 -2.78
CA ILE A 98 5.33 -5.18 -3.80
C ILE A 98 3.91 -4.98 -3.26
N ASP A 99 3.30 -6.00 -2.63
CA ASP A 99 1.97 -5.94 -2.05
C ASP A 99 1.88 -4.89 -0.94
N GLU A 100 2.92 -4.78 -0.11
CA GLU A 100 3.01 -3.74 0.91
C GLU A 100 3.10 -2.33 0.29
N CYS A 101 3.87 -2.18 -0.81
CA CYS A 101 3.91 -0.93 -1.55
C CYS A 101 2.56 -0.59 -2.19
N ASP A 102 1.86 -1.58 -2.77
CA ASP A 102 0.55 -1.40 -3.40
C ASP A 102 -0.51 -1.01 -2.37
N ARG A 103 -0.54 -1.66 -1.20
CA ARG A 103 -1.41 -1.25 -0.09
C ARG A 103 -1.15 0.19 0.34
N ARG A 104 0.11 0.62 0.37
CA ARG A 104 0.47 1.99 0.71
C ARG A 104 0.08 2.98 -0.37
N ILE A 105 0.19 2.61 -1.65
CA ILE A 105 -0.30 3.39 -2.79
C ILE A 105 -1.81 3.54 -2.66
N ASP A 106 -2.56 2.47 -2.44
CA ASP A 106 -4.02 2.51 -2.28
C ASP A 106 -4.45 3.42 -1.12
N VAL A 107 -3.80 3.31 0.04
CA VAL A 107 -4.10 4.17 1.19
C VAL A 107 -3.79 5.63 0.88
N ALA A 108 -2.70 5.91 0.17
CA ALA A 108 -2.33 7.26 -0.22
C ALA A 108 -3.29 7.83 -1.28
N GLN A 109 -3.68 7.02 -2.27
CA GLN A 109 -4.66 7.38 -3.29
C GLN A 109 -6.03 7.67 -2.65
N ARG A 110 -6.53 6.80 -1.77
CA ARG A 110 -7.78 7.03 -1.03
C ARG A 110 -7.79 8.29 -0.17
N ARG A 111 -6.62 8.72 0.33
CA ARG A 111 -6.48 10.00 1.06
C ARG A 111 -6.58 11.22 0.14
N LEU A 112 -6.24 11.06 -1.14
CA LEU A 112 -6.34 12.12 -2.15
C LEU A 112 -7.68 12.10 -2.88
N GLU A 113 -8.31 10.94 -3.01
CA GLU A 113 -9.64 10.80 -3.60
C GLU A 113 -10.70 11.47 -2.73
N LYS A 114 -11.59 12.23 -3.37
CA LYS A 114 -12.77 12.75 -2.69
C LYS A 114 -13.66 11.58 -2.30
N THR A 115 -14.13 11.58 -1.06
CA THR A 115 -15.08 10.56 -0.64
C THR A 115 -16.32 10.61 -1.55
N PRO A 116 -16.96 9.46 -1.84
CA PRO A 116 -18.18 9.45 -2.65
C PRO A 116 -19.30 10.30 -2.02
N ASP A 117 -19.25 10.52 -0.71
CA ASP A 117 -20.20 11.36 0.01
C ASP A 117 -19.93 12.86 -0.21
N GLU A 118 -18.69 13.31 -0.28
CA GLU A 118 -18.34 14.67 -0.72
C GLU A 118 -18.80 14.94 -2.16
N ILE A 119 -18.66 13.96 -3.05
CA ILE A 119 -19.14 14.06 -4.44
C ILE A 119 -20.67 14.19 -4.47
N ARG A 120 -21.38 13.38 -3.66
CA ARG A 120 -22.84 13.46 -3.54
C ARG A 120 -23.29 14.80 -2.96
N GLN A 121 -22.65 15.30 -1.92
CA GLN A 121 -22.94 16.62 -1.34
C GLN A 121 -22.73 17.76 -2.34
N THR A 122 -21.63 17.71 -3.10
CA THR A 122 -21.33 18.67 -4.17
C THR A 122 -22.43 18.66 -5.23
N ASN A 123 -22.84 17.48 -5.71
CA ASN A 123 -23.90 17.35 -6.71
C ASN A 123 -25.27 17.82 -6.20
N ASN A 124 -25.59 17.57 -4.93
CA ASN A 124 -26.82 18.03 -4.31
C ASN A 124 -26.87 19.57 -4.22
N LEU A 125 -25.78 20.20 -3.79
CA LEU A 125 -25.68 21.66 -3.74
C LEU A 125 -25.76 22.28 -5.13
N LEU A 126 -25.09 21.71 -6.13
CA LEU A 126 -25.20 22.15 -7.52
C LEU A 126 -26.64 22.08 -8.04
N LYS A 127 -27.36 21.00 -7.71
CA LYS A 127 -28.77 20.85 -8.06
C LYS A 127 -29.64 21.92 -7.36
N GLN A 128 -29.45 22.13 -6.06
CA GLN A 128 -30.17 23.16 -5.30
C GLN A 128 -29.92 24.56 -5.85
N ILE A 129 -28.67 24.91 -6.20
CA ILE A 129 -28.32 26.19 -6.83
C ILE A 129 -29.02 26.34 -8.19
N SER A 130 -29.05 25.28 -9.00
CA SER A 130 -29.75 25.28 -10.29
C SER A 130 -31.26 25.50 -10.13
N ASP A 131 -31.89 24.77 -9.21
CA ASP A 131 -33.33 24.85 -8.95
C ASP A 131 -33.71 26.23 -8.38
N LEU A 132 -32.97 26.74 -7.39
CA LEU A 132 -33.16 28.10 -6.86
C LEU A 132 -32.95 29.17 -7.94
N THR A 133 -31.99 29.00 -8.84
CA THR A 133 -31.79 29.93 -9.95
C THR A 133 -32.98 29.95 -10.90
N LYS A 134 -33.59 28.79 -11.20
CA LYS A 134 -34.82 28.71 -11.99
C LYS A 134 -35.99 29.38 -11.28
N THR A 135 -36.16 29.13 -9.97
CA THR A 135 -37.21 29.77 -9.17
C THR A 135 -37.05 31.29 -9.12
N ILE A 136 -35.83 31.81 -8.98
CA ILE A 136 -35.55 33.25 -9.02
C ILE A 136 -35.91 33.82 -10.40
N ASN A 137 -35.47 33.18 -11.49
CA ASN A 137 -35.74 33.67 -12.85
C ASN A 137 -37.23 33.66 -13.19
N THR A 138 -37.95 32.60 -12.82
CA THR A 138 -39.41 32.50 -13.03
C THR A 138 -40.17 33.51 -12.19
N GLY A 139 -39.85 33.65 -10.90
CA GLY A 139 -40.47 34.66 -10.04
C GLY A 139 -40.21 36.10 -10.52
N LEU A 140 -39.04 36.41 -11.08
CA LEU A 140 -38.76 37.75 -11.61
C LEU A 140 -39.64 38.09 -12.83
N LEU A 141 -39.93 37.10 -13.68
CA LEU A 141 -40.89 37.26 -14.77
C LEU A 141 -42.31 37.47 -14.23
N GLU A 142 -42.73 36.69 -13.24
CA GLU A 142 -44.05 36.85 -12.60
C GLU A 142 -44.24 38.24 -11.98
N ILE A 143 -43.23 38.77 -11.29
CA ILE A 143 -43.25 40.14 -10.76
C ILE A 143 -43.41 41.18 -11.89
N SER A 144 -42.77 40.95 -13.03
CA SER A 144 -42.84 41.89 -14.16
C SER A 144 -44.28 41.96 -14.70
N VAL A 145 -44.93 40.81 -14.88
CA VAL A 145 -46.34 40.72 -15.32
C VAL A 145 -47.30 41.29 -14.26
N LEU A 146 -47.06 41.03 -12.98
CA LEU A 146 -47.87 41.60 -11.89
C LEU A 146 -47.73 43.13 -11.80
N GLY A 147 -46.56 43.65 -12.16
CA GLY A 147 -46.31 45.09 -12.31
C GLY A 147 -47.12 45.71 -13.45
N GLU A 148 -47.15 45.06 -14.61
CA GLU A 148 -47.92 45.50 -15.78
C GLU A 148 -49.44 45.49 -15.52
N THR A 149 -49.93 44.53 -14.74
CA THR A 149 -51.34 44.41 -14.33
C THR A 149 -51.71 45.29 -13.12
N ALA A 150 -50.81 46.18 -12.69
CA ALA A 150 -50.98 47.09 -11.55
C ALA A 150 -51.31 46.40 -10.21
N SER A 151 -50.99 45.11 -10.06
CA SER A 151 -51.23 44.31 -8.85
C SER A 151 -50.07 44.41 -7.86
N VAL A 152 -49.82 45.64 -7.37
CA VAL A 152 -48.63 46.00 -6.58
C VAL A 152 -48.50 45.19 -5.27
N ALA A 153 -49.61 44.98 -4.55
CA ALA A 153 -49.58 44.27 -3.27
C ALA A 153 -49.13 42.79 -3.42
N VAL A 154 -49.52 42.14 -4.52
CA VAL A 154 -49.13 40.75 -4.81
C VAL A 154 -47.68 40.69 -5.29
N ALA A 155 -47.26 41.63 -6.14
CA ALA A 155 -45.89 41.74 -6.61
C ALA A 155 -44.88 41.93 -5.46
N LEU A 156 -45.23 42.70 -4.43
CA LEU A 156 -44.38 42.88 -3.24
C LEU A 156 -44.23 41.60 -2.41
N ASN A 157 -45.28 40.80 -2.28
CA ASN A 157 -45.21 39.50 -1.61
C ASN A 157 -44.33 38.51 -2.37
N GLU A 158 -44.44 38.48 -3.70
CA GLU A 158 -43.62 37.60 -4.54
C GLU A 158 -42.14 38.03 -4.53
N LEU A 159 -41.88 39.35 -4.52
CA LEU A 159 -40.53 39.89 -4.35
C LEU A 159 -39.87 39.45 -3.04
N GLN A 160 -40.63 39.36 -1.95
CA GLN A 160 -40.10 38.87 -0.68
C GLN A 160 -39.69 37.40 -0.78
N LYS A 161 -40.48 36.54 -1.44
CA LYS A 161 -40.12 35.14 -1.68
C LYS A 161 -38.84 35.01 -2.51
N ILE A 162 -38.69 35.81 -3.58
CA ILE A 162 -37.46 35.81 -4.38
C ILE A 162 -36.25 36.24 -3.56
N ARG A 163 -36.38 37.25 -2.68
CA ARG A 163 -35.29 37.65 -1.78
C ARG A 163 -34.87 36.51 -0.86
N THR A 164 -35.82 35.74 -0.33
CA THR A 164 -35.50 34.55 0.48
C THR A 164 -34.82 33.45 -0.34
N ALA A 165 -35.30 33.17 -1.56
CA ALA A 165 -34.68 32.20 -2.46
C ALA A 165 -33.26 32.62 -2.90
N LYS A 166 -33.04 33.92 -3.12
CA LYS A 166 -31.71 34.49 -3.39
C LYS A 166 -30.77 34.30 -2.21
N HIS A 167 -31.24 34.58 -1.00
CA HIS A 167 -30.43 34.37 0.20
C HIS A 167 -30.07 32.89 0.42
N GLN A 168 -31.02 31.98 0.19
CA GLN A 168 -30.76 30.54 0.22
C GLN A 168 -29.74 30.11 -0.83
N LYS A 169 -29.83 30.67 -2.05
CA LYS A 169 -28.85 30.42 -3.12
C LYS A 169 -27.44 30.86 -2.69
N GLU A 170 -27.31 32.06 -2.13
CA GLU A 170 -26.02 32.56 -1.63
C GLU A 170 -25.42 31.68 -0.51
N ILE A 171 -26.28 31.08 0.34
CA ILE A 171 -25.84 30.10 1.35
C ILE A 171 -25.36 28.82 0.67
N CYS A 172 -26.14 28.23 -0.24
CA CYS A 172 -25.74 27.02 -0.97
C CYS A 172 -24.45 27.21 -1.78
N GLU A 173 -24.25 28.38 -2.40
CA GLU A 173 -23.02 28.73 -3.12
C GLU A 173 -21.83 28.88 -2.18
N ARG A 174 -22.04 29.46 -0.99
CA ARG A 174 -21.01 29.55 0.05
C ARG A 174 -20.64 28.17 0.57
N ASP A 175 -21.62 27.30 0.82
CA ASP A 175 -21.39 25.94 1.28
C ASP A 175 -20.70 25.09 0.22
N LEU A 176 -21.06 25.26 -1.06
CA LEU A 176 -20.35 24.64 -2.17
C LEU A 176 -18.89 25.09 -2.24
N LYS A 177 -18.63 26.39 -2.08
CA LYS A 177 -17.28 26.95 -2.03
C LYS A 177 -16.51 26.42 -0.81
N ASN A 178 -17.14 26.35 0.35
CA ASN A 178 -16.55 25.81 1.57
C ASN A 178 -16.20 24.32 1.41
N LEU A 179 -17.05 23.51 0.79
CA LEU A 179 -16.74 22.11 0.46
C LEU A 179 -15.59 22.03 -0.54
N GLN A 180 -15.56 22.91 -1.56
CA GLN A 180 -14.45 22.96 -2.52
C GLN A 180 -13.14 23.39 -1.88
N ASP A 181 -13.16 24.31 -0.92
CA ASP A 181 -11.99 24.83 -0.20
C ASP A 181 -11.55 23.90 0.94
N THR A 182 -12.49 23.17 1.57
CA THR A 182 -12.19 22.12 2.56
C THR A 182 -11.63 20.88 1.85
N SER A 183 -12.16 20.55 0.68
CA SER A 183 -11.60 19.55 -0.23
C SER A 183 -10.50 20.14 -1.15
N GLY A 184 -10.05 21.38 -0.94
CA GLY A 184 -9.12 22.14 -1.81
C GLY A 184 -8.18 23.07 -1.02
N PRO A 185 -7.60 24.11 -1.64
CA PRO A 185 -6.20 24.25 -2.10
C PRO A 185 -5.03 23.96 -1.12
N SER A 186 -5.27 23.33 0.02
CA SER A 186 -4.31 23.10 1.11
C SER A 186 -3.30 21.97 0.86
N GLY A 187 -3.14 21.51 -0.39
CA GLY A 187 -2.10 20.56 -0.82
C GLY A 187 -2.64 19.25 -1.39
N HIS A 188 -3.78 18.74 -0.94
CA HIS A 188 -4.25 17.41 -1.35
C HIS A 188 -4.62 17.31 -2.85
N GLN A 189 -5.32 18.28 -3.44
CA GLN A 189 -5.66 18.24 -4.89
C GLN A 189 -4.50 18.55 -5.85
N LYS A 190 -3.41 19.14 -5.35
CA LYS A 190 -2.22 19.46 -6.17
C LYS A 190 -1.23 18.30 -6.21
N LEU A 191 -1.40 17.35 -5.29
CA LEU A 191 -0.56 16.18 -5.18
C LEU A 191 -1.18 15.02 -5.97
N GLN A 192 -0.31 14.18 -6.50
CA GLN A 192 -0.61 12.89 -7.08
C GLN A 192 0.31 11.86 -6.42
N VAL A 193 -0.15 10.62 -6.28
CA VAL A 193 0.69 9.53 -5.78
C VAL A 193 1.40 8.89 -6.98
N CYS A 194 2.68 8.57 -6.84
CA CYS A 194 3.38 7.75 -7.83
C CYS A 194 2.98 6.28 -7.71
N ASP A 195 2.52 5.69 -8.80
CA ASP A 195 2.05 4.29 -8.85
C ASP A 195 3.17 3.24 -8.69
N VAL A 196 4.44 3.66 -8.75
CA VAL A 196 5.59 2.74 -8.58
C VAL A 196 6.01 2.64 -7.12
N CYS A 197 6.19 3.79 -6.46
CA CYS A 197 6.84 3.88 -5.14
C CYS A 197 5.97 4.53 -4.04
N GLY A 198 4.75 4.96 -4.36
CA GLY A 198 3.79 5.48 -3.39
C GLY A 198 4.14 6.84 -2.77
N ALA A 199 5.08 7.58 -3.36
CA ALA A 199 5.41 8.93 -2.91
C ALA A 199 4.40 9.96 -3.45
N TYR A 200 4.19 11.05 -2.71
CA TYR A 200 3.42 12.20 -3.18
C TYR A 200 4.29 13.09 -4.08
N LEU A 201 3.80 13.38 -5.28
CA LEU A 201 4.39 14.30 -6.25
C LEU A 201 3.42 15.45 -6.47
N SER A 202 3.91 16.67 -6.69
CA SER A 202 3.02 17.76 -7.11
C SER A 202 2.83 17.74 -8.62
N ARG A 203 1.60 17.95 -9.10
CA ARG A 203 1.32 18.18 -10.53
C ARG A 203 1.92 19.49 -11.05
N LEU A 204 2.27 20.40 -10.15
CA LEU A 204 2.86 21.70 -10.46
C LEU A 204 4.39 21.68 -10.41
N ASP A 205 5.01 20.51 -10.17
CA ASP A 205 6.46 20.39 -10.15
C ASP A 205 7.05 20.46 -11.56
N ASN A 206 8.24 21.05 -11.66
CA ASN A 206 9.02 21.11 -12.90
C ASN A 206 9.60 19.73 -13.24
N ASP A 207 9.80 19.45 -14.53
CA ASP A 207 10.35 18.20 -15.08
C ASP A 207 11.67 17.79 -14.42
N ARG A 208 12.53 18.75 -14.05
CA ARG A 208 13.77 18.46 -13.32
C ARG A 208 13.52 17.76 -11.99
N ARG A 209 12.53 18.22 -11.22
CA ARG A 209 12.19 17.64 -9.92
C ARG A 209 11.51 16.28 -10.08
N LEU A 210 10.72 16.11 -11.14
CA LEU A 210 10.13 14.82 -11.50
C LEU A 210 11.23 13.82 -11.89
N ALA A 211 12.25 14.26 -12.65
CA ALA A 211 13.40 13.42 -12.99
C ALA A 211 14.15 12.95 -11.74
N ASP A 212 14.44 13.85 -10.79
CA ASP A 212 15.08 13.49 -9.52
C ASP A 212 14.28 12.43 -8.74
N HIS A 213 12.95 12.44 -8.86
CA HIS A 213 12.09 11.40 -8.32
C HIS A 213 12.26 10.06 -9.07
N PHE A 214 12.18 10.07 -10.40
CA PHE A 214 12.25 8.86 -11.23
C PHE A 214 13.61 8.17 -11.17
N PHE A 215 14.69 8.95 -11.08
CA PHE A 215 16.07 8.45 -10.89
C PHE A 215 16.42 8.22 -9.42
N GLY A 216 15.47 8.44 -8.50
CA GLY A 216 15.64 8.14 -7.09
C GLY A 216 15.74 6.64 -6.84
N LYS A 217 16.60 6.25 -5.89
CA LYS A 217 16.79 4.84 -5.48
C LYS A 217 15.47 4.12 -5.16
N MET A 218 14.54 4.83 -4.53
CA MET A 218 13.21 4.30 -4.20
C MET A 218 12.39 3.94 -5.43
N HIS A 219 12.34 4.84 -6.42
CA HIS A 219 11.53 4.64 -7.62
C HIS A 219 12.15 3.56 -8.50
N MET A 220 13.46 3.65 -8.75
CA MET A 220 14.18 2.63 -9.52
C MET A 220 14.11 1.26 -8.84
N GLY A 221 14.30 1.19 -7.52
CA GLY A 221 14.24 -0.06 -6.78
C GLY A 221 12.89 -0.77 -6.92
N TYR A 222 11.78 -0.07 -6.71
CA TYR A 222 10.45 -0.67 -6.92
C TYR A 222 10.16 -0.97 -8.39
N SER A 223 10.63 -0.15 -9.33
CA SER A 223 10.49 -0.41 -10.77
C SER A 223 11.17 -1.72 -11.17
N ASP A 224 12.40 -1.91 -10.70
CA ASP A 224 13.17 -3.11 -10.99
C ASP A 224 12.62 -4.34 -10.27
N MET A 225 12.16 -4.20 -9.02
CA MET A 225 11.46 -5.27 -8.30
C MET A 225 10.17 -5.72 -9.02
N ARG A 226 9.35 -4.79 -9.52
CA ARG A 226 8.13 -5.12 -10.26
C ARG A 226 8.45 -5.81 -11.59
N LYS A 227 9.47 -5.33 -12.33
CA LYS A 227 9.92 -5.95 -13.59
C LYS A 227 10.46 -7.36 -13.37
N THR A 228 11.31 -7.55 -12.36
CA THR A 228 11.93 -8.85 -12.04
C THR A 228 10.90 -9.84 -11.52
N SER A 229 10.00 -9.42 -10.63
CA SER A 229 8.88 -10.24 -10.16
C SER A 229 7.97 -10.69 -11.32
N LYS A 230 7.68 -9.80 -12.29
CA LYS A 230 6.89 -10.17 -13.48
C LYS A 230 7.60 -11.19 -14.36
N LYS A 231 8.90 -10.99 -14.64
CA LYS A 231 9.72 -11.94 -15.42
C LYS A 231 9.75 -13.32 -14.75
N LEU A 232 10.04 -13.36 -13.46
CA LEU A 232 10.06 -14.61 -12.68
C LEU A 232 8.68 -15.27 -12.64
N SER A 233 7.61 -14.49 -12.49
CA SER A 233 6.24 -15.03 -12.53
C SER A 233 5.90 -15.67 -13.88
N GLU A 234 6.36 -15.09 -14.99
CA GLU A 234 6.16 -15.65 -16.33
C GLU A 234 7.00 -16.91 -16.55
N GLU A 235 8.25 -16.93 -16.11
CA GLU A 235 9.14 -18.10 -16.20
C GLU A 235 8.66 -19.27 -15.31
N LEU A 236 8.07 -18.96 -14.16
CA LEU A 236 7.58 -19.95 -13.20
C LEU A 236 6.13 -20.38 -13.46
N LYS A 237 5.35 -19.67 -14.31
CA LYS A 237 3.96 -20.04 -14.69
C LYS A 237 3.84 -21.42 -15.35
N GLY A 238 4.94 -22.02 -15.80
CA GLY A 238 5.02 -23.39 -16.32
C GLY A 238 5.69 -24.40 -15.40
N ARG A 239 6.16 -24.01 -14.21
CA ARG A 239 6.84 -24.89 -13.24
C ARG A 239 5.99 -25.04 -11.98
N ALA A 240 5.72 -26.29 -11.61
CA ALA A 240 5.08 -26.56 -10.32
C ALA A 240 5.99 -26.03 -9.19
N PRO A 241 5.46 -25.28 -8.21
CA PRO A 241 6.23 -24.88 -7.05
C PRO A 241 6.76 -26.14 -6.33
N PRO A 242 8.03 -26.15 -5.87
CA PRO A 242 8.57 -27.29 -5.16
C PRO A 242 7.70 -27.58 -3.93
N VAL A 243 7.33 -28.85 -3.75
CA VAL A 243 6.58 -29.32 -2.58
C VAL A 243 7.45 -29.08 -1.36
N ARG A 244 7.14 -28.04 -0.57
CA ARG A 244 7.81 -27.80 0.70
C ARG A 244 7.17 -28.68 1.76
N HIS A 245 7.99 -29.51 2.40
CA HIS A 245 7.60 -30.20 3.61
C HIS A 245 7.50 -29.16 4.76
N PRO A 246 6.47 -29.19 5.62
CA PRO A 246 6.25 -28.16 6.64
C PRO A 246 7.31 -28.08 7.75
N ASP A 247 8.33 -28.95 7.73
CA ASP A 247 9.22 -29.17 8.87
C ASP A 247 10.42 -28.19 8.96
N GLU A 248 10.58 -27.26 8.00
CA GLU A 248 11.69 -26.28 8.00
C GLU A 248 11.30 -24.85 8.42
N ASP A 249 10.01 -24.56 8.54
CA ASP A 249 9.52 -23.30 9.11
C ASP A 249 8.89 -23.62 10.48
N GLY A 250 9.63 -23.33 11.55
CA GLY A 250 9.11 -23.45 12.92
C GLY A 250 7.74 -22.77 13.05
N PRO A 251 6.83 -23.32 13.88
CA PRO A 251 5.44 -22.92 13.87
C PRO A 251 5.31 -21.41 14.13
N PRO A 252 4.43 -20.70 13.39
CA PRO A 252 4.17 -19.31 13.67
C PRO A 252 3.65 -19.22 15.10
N GLY A 253 4.34 -18.42 15.94
CA GLY A 253 4.02 -18.21 17.33
C GLY A 253 2.59 -17.69 17.52
N GLY A 254 1.64 -18.62 17.62
CA GLY A 254 0.30 -18.40 18.13
C GLY A 254 0.33 -18.49 19.65
N GLY A 255 0.63 -17.37 20.30
CA GLY A 255 0.44 -17.21 21.74
C GLY A 255 -1.04 -17.18 22.11
N GLY A 256 -1.70 -18.35 22.05
CA GLY A 256 -3.07 -18.58 22.52
C GLY A 256 -3.05 -19.59 23.67
N GLY A 257 -2.44 -19.22 24.79
CA GLY A 257 -2.32 -20.06 25.97
C GLY A 257 -3.30 -19.64 27.07
N TRP A 258 -4.48 -20.26 27.13
CA TRP A 258 -5.18 -20.48 28.40
C TRP A 258 -5.59 -21.94 28.46
N GLY A 259 -4.71 -22.72 29.08
CA GLY A 259 -4.82 -24.15 29.24
C GLY A 259 -5.98 -24.55 30.15
N GLY A 260 -6.68 -25.59 29.70
CA GLY A 260 -7.57 -26.36 30.55
C GLY A 260 -6.80 -27.02 31.69
N ARG A 261 -7.26 -26.79 32.92
CA ARG A 261 -6.86 -27.56 34.10
C ARG A 261 -7.66 -28.87 34.14
N PRO A 262 -7.05 -30.01 34.47
CA PRO A 262 -7.76 -31.25 34.75
C PRO A 262 -8.06 -31.40 36.24
N GLY A 263 -9.25 -31.94 36.54
CA GLY A 263 -9.52 -32.68 37.78
C GLY A 263 -10.36 -31.98 38.85
N GLY A 264 -11.49 -32.58 39.21
CA GLY A 264 -12.12 -32.34 40.52
C GLY A 264 -13.65 -32.44 40.61
N GLY A 265 -14.20 -33.67 40.54
CA GLY A 265 -15.21 -34.18 41.48
C GLY A 265 -16.59 -33.50 41.70
N ARG A 266 -17.63 -34.33 41.51
CA ARG A 266 -18.86 -34.53 42.32
C ARG A 266 -20.16 -33.76 42.02
N GLY A 267 -21.24 -34.54 41.99
CA GLY A 267 -22.67 -34.15 42.18
C GLY A 267 -23.47 -34.19 40.89
N ARG A 268 -24.22 -35.23 40.49
CA ARG A 268 -25.33 -36.01 41.11
C ARG A 268 -26.59 -35.19 41.46
N TYR A 269 -27.43 -34.93 40.47
CA TYR A 269 -28.91 -34.93 40.49
C TYR A 269 -29.36 -34.67 39.04
N GLY A 270 -30.32 -35.33 38.41
CA GLY A 270 -31.44 -36.11 38.89
C GLY A 270 -32.69 -35.63 38.13
N GLY A 271 -33.20 -36.47 37.22
CA GLY A 271 -34.64 -36.52 36.95
C GLY A 271 -35.19 -35.77 35.73
N GLY A 272 -35.94 -36.53 34.93
CA GLY A 272 -37.28 -36.10 34.53
C GLY A 272 -37.46 -35.74 33.06
N GLY A 273 -37.63 -36.75 32.21
CA GLY A 273 -38.33 -36.57 30.94
C GLY A 273 -39.80 -36.22 31.16
N ARG A 274 -40.40 -35.54 30.18
CA ARG A 274 -41.76 -35.84 29.67
C ARG A 274 -42.05 -35.04 28.41
N ARG A 275 -42.48 -35.79 27.39
CA ARG A 275 -43.22 -35.34 26.22
C ARG A 275 -44.66 -34.98 26.62
N ARG A 276 -45.19 -33.88 26.08
CA ARG A 276 -46.60 -33.60 25.76
C ARG A 276 -46.60 -32.22 25.05
N GLY A 277 -47.15 -31.98 23.87
CA GLY A 277 -48.36 -32.51 23.26
C GLY A 277 -49.52 -31.55 23.55
N GLY A 278 -49.98 -30.81 22.53
CA GLY A 278 -51.33 -30.21 22.48
C GLY A 278 -51.43 -28.68 22.50
N ARG A 279 -51.69 -28.12 21.31
CA ARG A 279 -52.88 -27.30 20.94
C ARG A 279 -53.44 -26.37 22.03
N TRP A 280 -53.51 -25.07 21.76
CA TRP A 280 -54.72 -24.31 21.38
C TRP A 280 -54.30 -23.06 20.61
#